data_AF-A0A520IHH7-F1
#
_entry.id   AF-A0A520IHH7-F1
#
_cell.length_a   1.000
_cell.length_b   1.000
_cell.length_c   1.000
_cell.angle_alpha   90.00
_cell.angle_beta   90.00
_cell.angle_gamma   90.00
#
_symmetry.space_group_name_H-M   'P 1'
#
loop_
_entity.id
_entity.type
_entity.pdbx_description
1 polymer ?
#
loop_
_entity_poly.entity_id
_entity_poly.type
_entity_poly.pdbx_seq_one_letter_code
_entity_poly.pdbx_strand_id
1 'polypeptide(L)'
;SWLFWQMGAGPMLGGGFGHFYAYAPVKIEYAIDRFAMEVKRQLDVLDRRLGDSEYVGGDDYSIADMAVWPWYGALVKGLVYEAAEFLQVNEYKNVQRWTDMIAARPAVARGRMVNRVMGEPSSQLPERHDAADFETRTQDKLDALRTDGAPE
;
A
#
# COMPACT_ATOMS: atom_id res chain seq x y z
N SER A 1 4.65 -17.66 -11.72
CA SER A 1 5.50 -16.78 -10.89
C SER A 1 4.69 -15.57 -10.45
N TRP A 2 4.58 -15.32 -9.15
CA TRP A 2 3.76 -14.23 -8.59
C TRP A 2 4.38 -12.84 -8.77
N LEU A 3 5.71 -12.75 -8.86
CA LEU A 3 6.38 -11.49 -9.17
C LEU A 3 6.00 -10.99 -10.58
N PHE A 4 6.04 -11.87 -11.60
CA PHE A 4 5.60 -11.50 -12.95
C PHE A 4 4.10 -11.22 -13.04
N TRP A 5 3.28 -11.91 -12.23
CA TRP A 5 1.87 -11.56 -12.10
C TRP A 5 1.71 -10.11 -11.61
N GLN A 6 2.45 -9.70 -10.58
CA GLN A 6 2.40 -8.33 -10.05
C GLN A 6 2.80 -7.30 -11.12
N MET A 7 3.82 -7.58 -11.92
CA MET A 7 4.27 -6.66 -12.99
C MET A 7 3.17 -6.37 -14.01
N GLY A 8 2.31 -7.35 -14.32
CA GLY A 8 1.16 -7.17 -15.20
C GLY A 8 -0.08 -6.61 -14.49
N ALA A 9 -0.28 -6.96 -13.23
CA ALA A 9 -1.49 -6.60 -12.48
C ALA A 9 -1.44 -5.18 -11.91
N GLY A 10 -0.27 -4.73 -11.42
CA GLY A 10 -0.06 -3.42 -10.81
C GLY A 10 -0.51 -2.23 -11.68
N PRO A 11 -0.16 -2.16 -12.98
CA PRO A 11 -0.63 -1.10 -13.87
C PRO A 11 -2.15 -1.03 -14.01
N MET A 12 -2.86 -2.16 -13.94
CA MET A 12 -4.33 -2.17 -14.01
C MET A 12 -4.97 -1.53 -12.77
N LEU A 13 -4.35 -1.72 -11.60
CA LEU A 13 -4.78 -1.08 -10.35
C LEU A 13 -4.41 0.40 -10.36
N GLY A 14 -3.13 0.76 -10.54
CA GLY A 14 -2.68 2.15 -10.41
C GLY A 14 -2.99 3.04 -11.62
N GLY A 15 -2.54 2.62 -12.81
CA GLY A 15 -2.69 3.37 -14.05
C GLY A 15 -4.07 3.20 -14.71
N GLY A 16 -4.76 2.09 -14.42
CA GLY A 16 -6.15 1.86 -14.80
C GLY A 16 -7.09 2.45 -13.75
N PHE A 17 -7.48 1.63 -12.78
CA PHE A 17 -8.52 1.98 -11.81
C PHE A 17 -8.20 3.27 -11.04
N GLY A 18 -7.03 3.36 -10.42
CA GLY A 18 -6.61 4.53 -9.63
C GLY A 18 -6.64 5.82 -10.44
N HIS A 19 -6.18 5.80 -11.69
CA HIS A 19 -6.25 6.97 -12.58
C HIS A 19 -7.69 7.38 -12.85
N PHE A 20 -8.53 6.48 -13.41
CA PHE A 20 -9.88 6.84 -13.82
C PHE A 20 -10.83 7.09 -12.64
N TYR A 21 -10.59 6.44 -11.50
CA TYR A 21 -11.39 6.59 -10.29
C TYR A 21 -10.99 7.82 -9.47
N ALA A 22 -9.70 8.06 -9.23
CA ALA A 22 -9.25 9.10 -8.29
C ALA A 22 -8.71 10.37 -8.97
N TYR A 23 -7.99 10.25 -10.09
CA TYR A 23 -7.21 11.38 -10.64
C TYR A 23 -7.79 12.02 -11.90
N ALA A 24 -8.44 11.25 -12.78
CA ALA A 24 -8.94 11.78 -14.05
C ALA A 24 -9.92 12.94 -13.80
N PRO A 25 -9.79 14.07 -14.53
CA PRO A 25 -10.61 15.25 -14.30
C PRO A 25 -12.08 15.06 -14.70
N VAL A 26 -12.38 13.97 -15.41
CA VAL A 26 -13.72 13.58 -15.84
C VAL A 26 -13.96 12.13 -15.44
N LYS A 27 -15.13 11.85 -14.85
CA LYS A 27 -15.55 10.49 -14.53
C LYS A 27 -16.08 9.82 -15.79
N ILE A 28 -15.33 8.84 -16.29
CA ILE A 28 -15.67 8.07 -17.48
C ILE A 28 -16.17 6.71 -17.00
N GLU A 29 -17.49 6.55 -16.91
CA GLU A 29 -18.16 5.36 -16.37
C GLU A 29 -17.59 4.07 -16.95
N TYR A 30 -17.53 3.95 -18.29
CA TYR A 30 -16.96 2.78 -18.96
C TYR A 30 -15.54 2.41 -18.49
N ALA A 31 -14.67 3.42 -18.31
CA ALA A 31 -13.30 3.18 -17.89
C ALA A 31 -13.24 2.75 -16.42
N ILE A 32 -14.01 3.44 -15.56
CA ILE A 32 -14.11 3.09 -14.14
C ILE A 32 -14.62 1.66 -14.00
N ASP A 33 -15.72 1.29 -14.64
CA ASP A 33 -16.31 -0.04 -14.56
C ASP A 33 -15.34 -1.12 -15.05
N ARG A 34 -14.69 -0.89 -16.20
CA ARG A 34 -13.73 -1.82 -16.77
C ARG A 34 -12.59 -2.13 -15.80
N PHE A 35 -11.97 -1.10 -15.23
CA PHE A 35 -10.81 -1.28 -14.36
C PHE A 35 -11.21 -1.70 -12.94
N ALA A 36 -12.37 -1.26 -12.45
CA ALA A 36 -12.92 -1.73 -11.18
C ALA A 36 -13.20 -3.24 -11.23
N MET A 37 -13.81 -3.73 -12.30
CA MET A 37 -14.07 -5.15 -12.51
C MET A 37 -12.76 -5.96 -12.53
N GLU A 38 -11.73 -5.47 -13.22
CA GLU A 38 -10.42 -6.14 -13.24
C GLU A 38 -9.73 -6.10 -11.87
N VAL A 39 -9.78 -4.98 -11.13
CA VAL A 39 -9.20 -4.90 -9.77
C VAL A 39 -9.92 -5.85 -8.82
N LYS A 40 -11.25 -5.94 -8.88
CA LYS A 40 -12.02 -6.93 -8.11
C LYS A 40 -11.64 -8.36 -8.47
N ARG A 41 -11.41 -8.66 -9.75
CA ARG A 41 -10.91 -9.98 -10.20
C ARG A 41 -9.51 -10.27 -9.65
N GLN A 42 -8.61 -9.28 -9.62
CA GLN A 42 -7.27 -9.44 -9.06
C GLN A 42 -7.30 -9.66 -7.54
N LEU A 43 -8.16 -8.94 -6.83
CA LEU A 43 -8.41 -9.16 -5.40
C LEU A 43 -8.97 -10.56 -5.14
N ASP A 44 -9.91 -11.06 -5.95
CA ASP A 44 -10.43 -12.43 -5.84
C ASP A 44 -9.36 -13.50 -6.11
N VAL A 45 -8.49 -13.29 -7.11
CA VAL A 45 -7.34 -14.18 -7.36
C VAL A 45 -6.40 -14.23 -6.16
N LEU A 46 -6.06 -13.07 -5.58
CA LEU A 46 -5.21 -13.01 -4.39
C LEU A 46 -5.90 -13.65 -3.18
N ASP A 47 -7.19 -13.38 -2.97
CA ASP A 47 -7.92 -13.90 -1.82
C ASP A 47 -7.99 -15.42 -1.83
N ARG A 48 -8.30 -16.02 -2.99
CA ARG A 48 -8.29 -17.48 -3.16
C ARG A 48 -6.89 -18.05 -2.95
N ARG A 49 -5.87 -17.44 -3.55
CA ARG A 49 -4.48 -17.90 -3.39
C ARG A 49 -4.05 -17.89 -1.93
N LEU A 50 -4.35 -16.81 -1.22
CA LEU A 50 -4.02 -16.65 0.19
C LEU A 50 -4.89 -17.54 1.07
N GLY A 51 -6.08 -17.95 0.62
CA GLY A 51 -6.86 -19.01 1.27
C GLY A 51 -6.11 -20.34 1.37
N ASP A 52 -5.28 -20.64 0.37
CA ASP A 52 -4.52 -21.90 0.29
C ASP A 52 -3.07 -21.79 0.83
N SER A 53 -2.59 -20.60 1.16
CA SER A 53 -1.17 -20.33 1.42
C SER A 53 -0.95 -19.17 2.39
N GLU A 54 0.12 -19.19 3.18
CA GLU A 54 0.43 -18.08 4.09
C GLU A 54 0.81 -16.81 3.34
N TYR A 55 1.66 -16.95 2.31
CA TYR A 55 2.15 -15.88 1.43
C TYR A 55 1.75 -16.15 -0.02
N VAL A 56 1.85 -15.13 -0.89
CA VAL A 56 1.44 -15.31 -2.30
C VAL A 56 2.29 -16.38 -2.98
N GLY A 57 3.58 -16.45 -2.66
CA GLY A 57 4.54 -17.39 -3.22
C GLY A 57 4.47 -18.82 -2.69
N GLY A 58 3.85 -19.05 -1.52
CA GLY A 58 3.97 -20.30 -0.79
C GLY A 58 3.93 -20.08 0.73
N ASP A 59 4.68 -20.90 1.45
CA ASP A 59 4.76 -20.84 2.92
C ASP A 59 5.77 -19.80 3.41
N ASP A 60 6.70 -19.37 2.54
CA ASP A 60 7.73 -18.40 2.87
C ASP A 60 7.44 -17.01 2.29
N TYR A 61 7.73 -15.98 3.11
CA TYR A 61 7.70 -14.59 2.68
C TYR A 61 8.74 -14.33 1.57
N SER A 62 8.31 -13.74 0.47
CA SER A 62 9.16 -13.55 -0.71
C SER A 62 9.12 -12.13 -1.26
N ILE A 63 9.98 -11.86 -2.24
CA ILE A 63 9.93 -10.61 -3.02
C ILE A 63 8.61 -10.42 -3.78
N ALA A 64 7.86 -11.50 -4.03
CA ALA A 64 6.53 -11.37 -4.62
C ALA A 64 5.56 -10.69 -3.64
N ASP A 65 5.61 -11.04 -2.35
CA ASP A 65 4.82 -10.37 -1.32
C ASP A 65 5.24 -8.91 -1.16
N MET A 66 6.55 -8.63 -1.17
CA MET A 66 7.09 -7.25 -1.16
C MET A 66 6.57 -6.42 -2.34
N ALA A 67 6.40 -7.02 -3.52
CA ALA A 67 5.93 -6.32 -4.70
C ALA A 67 4.40 -6.12 -4.70
N VAL A 68 3.63 -7.10 -4.20
CA VAL A 68 2.16 -7.07 -4.20
C VAL A 68 1.62 -6.22 -3.06
N TRP A 69 2.21 -6.33 -1.86
CA TRP A 69 1.66 -5.76 -0.63
C TRP A 69 1.51 -4.24 -0.63
N PRO A 70 2.47 -3.43 -1.13
CA PRO A 70 2.31 -1.98 -1.18
C PRO A 70 1.13 -1.52 -2.06
N TRP A 71 0.70 -2.34 -3.02
CA TRP A 71 -0.43 -2.05 -3.89
C TRP A 71 -1.75 -2.52 -3.30
N TYR A 72 -1.91 -3.85 -3.14
CA TYR A 72 -3.17 -4.44 -2.74
C TYR A 72 -3.40 -4.31 -1.23
N GLY A 73 -2.35 -4.39 -0.42
CA GLY A 73 -2.43 -4.15 1.02
C GLY A 73 -2.85 -2.72 1.34
N ALA A 74 -2.24 -1.74 0.68
CA ALA A 74 -2.65 -0.33 0.83
C ALA A 74 -4.11 -0.11 0.40
N LEU A 75 -4.55 -0.74 -0.70
CA LEU A 75 -5.93 -0.66 -1.18
C LEU A 75 -6.93 -1.23 -0.18
N VAL A 76 -6.71 -2.47 0.32
CA VAL A 76 -7.68 -3.12 1.23
C VAL A 76 -7.73 -2.49 2.62
N LYS A 77 -6.69 -1.74 3.01
CA LYS A 77 -6.66 -0.92 4.23
C LYS A 77 -7.15 0.51 3.99
N GLY A 78 -7.66 0.84 2.80
CA GLY A 78 -8.22 2.15 2.47
C GLY A 78 -7.20 3.29 2.47
N LEU A 79 -5.91 3.00 2.28
CA LEU A 79 -4.84 4.00 2.31
C LEU A 79 -4.64 4.73 0.97
N VAL A 80 -5.30 4.25 -0.09
CA VAL A 80 -5.20 4.80 -1.44
C VAL A 80 -6.58 4.93 -2.09
N TYR A 81 -6.73 5.98 -2.88
CA TYR A 81 -7.87 6.24 -3.79
C TYR A 81 -9.26 6.37 -3.15
N GLU A 82 -9.40 6.28 -1.83
CA GLU A 82 -10.70 6.30 -1.13
C GLU A 82 -11.70 5.26 -1.69
N ALA A 83 -11.18 4.16 -2.24
CA ALA A 83 -11.95 3.19 -3.03
C ALA A 83 -12.39 1.94 -2.27
N ALA A 84 -12.10 1.86 -0.97
CA ALA A 84 -12.30 0.66 -0.16
C ALA A 84 -13.77 0.19 -0.17
N GLU A 85 -14.71 1.11 0.03
CA GLU A 85 -16.15 0.82 -0.01
C GLU A 85 -16.59 0.44 -1.43
N PHE A 86 -16.19 1.23 -2.43
CA PHE A 86 -16.55 1.02 -3.84
C PHE A 86 -16.14 -0.37 -4.35
N LEU A 87 -14.95 -0.84 -3.96
CA LEU A 87 -14.45 -2.16 -4.36
C LEU A 87 -14.88 -3.29 -3.40
N GLN A 88 -15.58 -2.98 -2.31
CA GLN A 88 -16.01 -3.92 -1.26
C GLN A 88 -14.82 -4.70 -0.67
N VAL A 89 -13.74 -3.99 -0.35
CA VAL A 89 -12.47 -4.62 0.03
C VAL A 89 -12.54 -5.44 1.34
N ASN A 90 -13.60 -5.24 2.12
CA ASN A 90 -13.89 -5.99 3.34
C ASN A 90 -14.28 -7.46 3.07
N GLU A 91 -14.68 -7.82 1.84
CA GLU A 91 -15.05 -9.20 1.47
C GLU A 91 -13.82 -10.11 1.32
N TYR A 92 -12.65 -9.55 0.98
CA TYR A 92 -11.42 -10.30 0.75
C TYR A 92 -10.67 -10.59 2.06
N LYS A 93 -11.20 -11.53 2.86
CA LYS A 93 -10.73 -11.84 4.22
C LYS A 93 -9.29 -12.36 4.25
N ASN A 94 -8.87 -13.12 3.25
CA ASN A 94 -7.51 -13.67 3.19
C ASN A 94 -6.50 -12.58 2.82
N VAL A 95 -6.88 -11.67 1.93
CA VAL A 95 -6.06 -10.49 1.61
C VAL A 95 -5.91 -9.58 2.83
N GLN A 96 -6.99 -9.35 3.59
CA GLN A 96 -6.92 -8.58 4.85
C GLN A 96 -5.96 -9.22 5.86
N ARG A 97 -6.11 -10.53 6.14
CA ARG A 97 -5.22 -11.27 7.05
C ARG A 97 -3.76 -11.22 6.63
N TRP A 98 -3.47 -11.49 5.36
CA TRP A 98 -2.12 -11.42 4.80
C TRP A 98 -1.54 -10.00 4.91
N THR A 99 -2.38 -8.99 4.67
CA THR A 99 -1.98 -7.58 4.76
C THR A 99 -1.54 -7.23 6.18
N ASP A 100 -2.33 -7.60 7.19
CA ASP A 100 -2.04 -7.31 8.59
C ASP A 100 -0.81 -8.07 9.10
N MET A 101 -0.67 -9.33 8.70
CA MET A 101 0.50 -10.15 9.02
C MET A 101 1.80 -9.52 8.51
N ILE A 102 1.83 -9.06 7.24
CA ILE A 102 3.01 -8.39 6.68
C ILE A 102 3.22 -7.02 7.31
N ALA A 103 2.15 -6.28 7.62
CA ALA A 103 2.24 -4.97 8.28
C ALA A 103 2.94 -5.04 9.65
N ALA A 104 2.79 -6.16 10.37
CA ALA A 104 3.42 -6.39 11.67
C ALA A 104 4.94 -6.61 11.60
N ARG A 105 5.52 -6.80 10.41
CA ARG A 105 6.96 -7.03 10.25
C ARG A 105 7.73 -5.74 10.54
N PRO A 106 8.75 -5.74 11.44
CA PRO A 106 9.51 -4.53 11.76
C PRO A 106 10.19 -3.87 10.55
N ALA A 107 10.64 -4.67 9.58
CA ALA A 107 11.22 -4.16 8.34
C ALA A 107 10.20 -3.44 7.44
N VAL A 108 8.94 -3.92 7.40
CA VAL A 108 7.85 -3.27 6.65
C VAL A 108 7.45 -1.97 7.34
N ALA A 109 7.33 -1.99 8.68
CA ALA A 109 7.05 -0.80 9.49
C ALA A 109 8.09 0.31 9.28
N ARG A 110 9.39 -0.03 9.19
CA ARG A 110 10.44 0.94 8.85
C ARG A 110 10.42 1.35 7.38
N GLY A 111 10.34 0.38 6.47
CA GLY A 111 10.40 0.61 5.03
C GLY A 111 9.32 1.58 4.53
N ARG A 112 8.09 1.47 5.05
CA ARG A 112 6.98 2.36 4.69
C ARG A 112 7.16 3.82 5.11
N MET A 113 8.11 4.12 5.99
CA MET A 113 8.35 5.49 6.47
C MET A 113 9.24 6.27 5.50
N VAL A 114 10.16 5.56 4.82
CA VAL A 114 11.19 6.16 3.98
C VAL A 114 10.55 6.86 2.77
N ASN A 115 10.95 8.11 2.53
CA ASN A 115 10.43 9.00 1.49
C ASN A 115 8.92 9.25 1.53
N ARG A 116 8.27 8.95 2.66
CA ARG A 116 6.85 9.18 2.84
C ARG A 116 6.59 10.65 3.18
N VAL A 117 5.72 11.28 2.42
CA VAL A 117 5.38 12.72 2.53
C VAL A 117 3.94 12.99 3.00
N MET A 118 3.23 11.94 3.42
CA MET A 118 1.81 11.99 3.78
C MET A 118 1.49 11.05 4.94
N GLY A 119 0.45 11.38 5.73
CA GLY A 119 0.03 10.64 6.93
C GLY A 119 0.59 11.24 8.22
N GLU A 120 0.56 10.49 9.31
CA GLU A 120 1.09 10.96 10.60
C GLU A 120 2.57 11.36 10.50
N PRO A 121 3.00 12.52 11.04
CA PRO A 121 4.39 12.97 10.97
C PRO A 121 5.41 11.96 11.54
N SER A 122 5.05 11.25 12.61
CA SER A 122 5.88 10.18 13.19
C SER A 122 6.10 8.97 12.27
N SER A 123 5.27 8.85 11.22
CA SER A 123 5.38 7.81 10.20
C SER A 123 6.08 8.26 8.92
N GLN A 124 6.56 9.51 8.88
CA GLN A 124 7.24 10.11 7.73
C GLN A 124 8.74 10.24 8.02
N LEU A 125 9.56 9.65 7.15
CA LEU A 125 11.02 9.83 7.14
C LEU A 125 11.41 10.36 5.75
N PRO A 126 11.56 11.68 5.56
CA PRO A 126 11.75 12.29 4.24
C PRO A 126 12.92 11.70 3.45
N GLU A 127 14.03 11.45 4.14
CA GLU A 127 15.23 10.82 3.61
C GLU A 127 15.83 9.87 4.63
N ARG A 128 16.51 8.81 4.16
CA ARG A 128 17.24 7.87 5.01
C ARG A 128 18.67 7.75 4.50
N HIS A 129 19.62 8.13 5.34
CA HIS A 129 21.07 8.03 5.12
C HIS A 129 21.76 7.15 6.16
N ASP A 130 21.14 6.94 7.33
CA ASP A 130 21.62 6.05 8.40
C ASP A 130 20.47 5.22 9.02
N ALA A 131 20.79 4.21 9.84
CA ALA A 131 19.80 3.50 10.64
C ALA A 131 19.26 4.34 11.81
N ALA A 132 20.07 5.23 12.39
CA ALA A 132 19.64 6.11 13.48
C ALA A 132 18.60 7.17 13.06
N ASP A 133 18.37 7.35 11.76
CA ASP A 133 17.41 8.33 11.25
C ASP A 133 15.97 8.05 11.70
N PHE A 134 15.59 6.79 11.92
CA PHE A 134 14.26 6.46 12.46
C PHE A 134 14.05 7.01 13.89
N GLU A 135 15.13 7.17 14.66
CA GLU A 135 15.10 7.64 16.04
C GLU A 135 15.22 9.17 16.13
N THR A 136 15.72 9.84 15.10
CA THR A 136 16.13 11.25 15.19
C THR A 136 15.61 12.16 14.07
N ARG A 137 15.17 11.61 12.93
CA ARG A 137 14.87 12.37 11.69
C ARG A 137 13.46 12.16 11.14
N THR A 138 12.55 11.55 11.90
CA THR A 138 11.13 11.52 11.51
C THR A 138 10.52 12.92 11.58
N GLN A 139 9.47 13.18 10.80
CA GLN A 139 8.95 14.54 10.60
C GLN A 139 8.51 15.21 11.91
N ASP A 140 7.89 14.45 12.83
CA ASP A 140 7.53 14.90 14.18
C ASP A 140 8.73 15.43 14.98
N LYS A 141 9.90 14.79 14.85
CA LYS A 141 11.14 15.19 15.53
C LYS A 141 11.75 16.42 14.87
N LEU A 142 11.70 16.51 13.55
CA LEU A 142 12.17 17.68 12.80
C LEU A 142 11.33 18.92 13.11
N ASP A 143 10.01 18.75 13.22
CA ASP A 143 9.09 19.83 13.56
C ASP A 143 9.34 20.35 14.99
N ALA A 144 9.55 19.45 15.96
CA ALA A 144 9.87 19.81 17.35
C ALA A 144 11.19 20.62 17.47
N LEU A 145 12.24 20.22 16.73
CA LEU A 145 13.51 20.96 16.73
C LEU A 145 13.39 22.37 16.16
N ARG A 146 12.45 22.59 15.23
CA ARG A 146 12.19 23.91 14.64
C ARG A 146 11.41 24.82 15.58
N THR A 147 10.52 24.27 16.41
CA THR A 147 9.75 25.06 17.38
C THR A 147 10.60 25.54 18.55
N ASP A 148 11.58 24.74 19.00
CA ASP A 148 12.45 25.09 20.14
C ASP A 148 13.51 26.16 19.80
N GLY A 149 13.72 26.45 18.51
CA GLY A 149 14.72 27.41 18.01
C GLY A 149 14.17 28.76 17.54
N ALA A 150 12.87 29.02 17.67
CA ALA A 150 12.28 30.30 17.27
C ALA A 150 12.45 31.35 18.39
N PRO A 151 13.11 32.50 18.16
CA PRO A 151 13.09 33.59 19.14
C PRO A 151 11.68 34.17 19.22
N GLU A 152 11.21 34.45 20.45
CA GLU A 152 9.98 35.22 20.73
C GLU A 152 9.98 36.60 20.03
#